data_AF-A0A1H7EUE2-F1
#
_entry.id   AF-A0A1H7EUE2-F1
#
_cell.length_a   1.000
_cell.length_b   1.000
_cell.length_c   1.000
_cell.angle_alpha   90.00
_cell.angle_beta   90.00
_cell.angle_gamma   90.00
#
_symmetry.space_group_name_H-M   'P 1'
#
loop_
_entity.id
_entity.type
_entity.pdbx_description
1 polymer ?
#
loop_
_entity_poly.entity_id
_entity_poly.type
_entity_poly.pdbx_seq_one_letter_code
_entity_poly.pdbx_strand_id
1 'polypeptide(L)'
;MTTNESHRGAGRWTTAARVLMAVIFLVAGVRKLMTYGATLGYFAKLGIPMADVVLPLTIALEVGGGLLLVAGWRVQWVAAALALFTLATAFTAHAFWAADAAQFAGQLNNFLKNVAMVGGFLLLIAHADGATRQARAGG
;
A
#
# COMPACT_ATOMS: atom_id res chain seq x y z
N MET A 1 20.04 -23.73 23.48
CA MET A 1 18.98 -22.86 24.03
C MET A 1 18.78 -21.60 23.17
N THR A 2 18.72 -21.70 21.83
CA THR A 2 18.73 -20.49 20.95
C THR A 2 17.81 -20.55 19.72
N THR A 3 17.13 -21.66 19.44
CA THR A 3 16.28 -21.77 18.23
C THR A 3 14.87 -21.19 18.42
N ASN A 4 14.35 -21.13 19.64
CA ASN A 4 12.97 -20.68 19.89
C ASN A 4 12.81 -19.14 19.89
N GLU A 5 13.87 -18.40 20.21
CA GLU A 5 13.83 -16.93 20.26
C GLU A 5 13.93 -16.28 18.88
N SER A 6 14.68 -16.89 17.95
CA SER A 6 14.84 -16.37 16.58
C SER A 6 13.53 -16.42 15.79
N HIS A 7 12.74 -17.50 15.92
CA HIS A 7 11.43 -17.62 15.27
C HIS A 7 10.39 -16.63 15.84
N ARG A 8 10.42 -16.36 17.14
CA ARG A 8 9.54 -15.38 17.80
C ARG A 8 9.89 -13.93 17.44
N GLY A 9 11.18 -13.62 17.30
CA GLY A 9 11.65 -12.32 16.84
C GLY A 9 11.21 -12.02 15.40
N ALA A 10 11.41 -12.98 14.49
CA ALA A 10 11.04 -12.83 13.08
C ALA A 10 9.55 -12.53 12.87
N GLY A 11 8.65 -13.20 13.63
CA GLY A 11 7.20 -12.95 13.55
C GLY A 11 6.76 -11.57 14.04
N ARG A 12 7.49 -10.97 15.00
CA ARG A 12 7.20 -9.63 15.51
C ARG A 12 7.59 -8.56 14.49
N TRP A 13 8.73 -8.71 13.84
CA TRP A 13 9.20 -7.77 12.81
C TRP A 13 8.34 -7.81 11.54
N THR A 14 7.86 -8.97 11.11
CA THR A 14 6.93 -9.06 9.96
C THR A 14 5.58 -8.42 10.26
N THR A 15 5.09 -8.53 11.50
CA THR A 15 3.87 -7.83 11.93
C THR A 15 4.08 -6.32 11.98
N ALA A 16 5.20 -5.87 12.58
CA ALA A 16 5.55 -4.46 12.59
C ALA A 16 5.66 -3.87 11.18
N ALA A 17 6.33 -4.57 10.25
CA ALA A 17 6.43 -4.15 8.85
C ALA A 17 5.05 -3.96 8.20
N ARG A 18 4.15 -4.95 8.35
CA ARG A 18 2.78 -4.86 7.83
C ARG A 18 2.00 -3.68 8.40
N VAL A 19 2.10 -3.45 9.72
CA VAL A 19 1.43 -2.32 10.38
C VAL A 19 1.98 -0.99 9.86
N LEU A 20 3.31 -0.82 9.85
CA LEU A 20 3.96 0.40 9.37
C LEU A 20 3.60 0.71 7.92
N MET A 21 3.57 -0.33 7.07
CA MET A 21 3.15 -0.19 5.69
C MET A 21 1.64 0.14 5.55
N ALA A 22 0.79 -0.45 6.38
CA ALA A 22 -0.66 -0.22 6.33
C ALA A 22 -1.05 1.20 6.76
N VAL A 23 -0.34 1.80 7.72
CA VAL A 23 -0.68 3.11 8.31
C VAL A 23 -0.91 4.18 7.23
N ILE A 24 -0.08 4.21 6.20
CA ILE A 24 -0.20 5.24 5.16
C ILE A 24 -1.52 5.12 4.37
N PHE A 25 -1.99 3.90 4.11
CA PHE A 25 -3.26 3.65 3.43
C PHE A 25 -4.45 3.95 4.34
N LEU A 26 -4.37 3.54 5.61
CA LEU A 26 -5.44 3.82 6.57
C LEU A 26 -5.65 5.33 6.75
N VAL A 27 -4.56 6.07 6.94
CA VAL A 27 -4.62 7.53 7.06
C VAL A 27 -5.11 8.16 5.75
N ALA A 28 -4.62 7.70 4.59
CA ALA A 28 -5.06 8.22 3.29
C ALA A 28 -6.57 7.97 3.05
N GLY A 29 -7.06 6.77 3.33
CA GLY A 29 -8.45 6.39 3.12
C GLY A 29 -9.41 7.12 4.05
N VAL A 30 -9.05 7.24 5.34
CA VAL A 30 -9.84 8.04 6.31
C VAL A 30 -9.90 9.51 5.91
N ARG A 31 -8.76 10.07 5.46
CA ARG A 31 -8.76 11.46 4.96
C ARG A 31 -9.65 11.62 3.74
N LYS A 32 -9.64 10.68 2.79
CA LYS A 32 -10.54 10.71 1.62
C LYS A 32 -12.02 10.63 2.01
N LEU A 33 -12.37 9.90 3.07
CA LEU A 33 -13.73 9.91 3.62
C LEU A 33 -14.10 11.28 4.20
N MET A 34 -13.20 11.88 4.98
CA MET A 34 -13.43 13.20 5.57
C MET A 34 -13.49 14.33 4.53
N THR A 35 -12.74 14.21 3.43
CA THR A 35 -12.64 15.22 2.39
C THR A 35 -13.26 14.75 1.07
N TYR A 36 -14.30 13.93 1.12
CA TYR A 36 -14.84 13.21 -0.05
C TYR A 36 -15.12 14.13 -1.25
N GLY A 37 -15.85 15.22 -1.05
CA GLY A 37 -16.17 16.17 -2.12
C GLY A 37 -14.92 16.84 -2.73
N ALA A 38 -13.94 17.18 -1.90
CA ALA A 38 -12.68 17.76 -2.37
C ALA A 38 -11.84 16.74 -3.14
N THR A 39 -11.80 15.49 -2.68
CA THR A 39 -11.08 14.39 -3.36
C THR A 39 -11.75 14.04 -4.69
N LEU A 40 -13.07 14.03 -4.75
CA LEU A 40 -13.81 13.80 -5.99
C LEU A 40 -13.46 14.86 -7.05
N GLY A 41 -13.47 16.13 -6.67
CA GLY A 41 -13.05 17.22 -7.55
C GLY A 41 -11.58 17.12 -7.99
N TYR A 42 -10.70 16.64 -7.10
CA TYR A 42 -9.30 16.38 -7.46
C TYR A 42 -9.14 15.23 -8.45
N PHE A 43 -9.88 14.12 -8.28
CA PHE A 43 -9.86 12.99 -9.21
C PHE A 43 -10.36 13.39 -10.61
N ALA A 44 -11.37 14.24 -10.67
CA ALA A 44 -11.83 14.82 -11.94
C ALA A 44 -10.73 15.66 -12.62
N LYS A 45 -9.97 16.45 -11.86
CA LYS A 45 -8.82 17.23 -12.39
C LYS A 45 -7.68 16.35 -12.88
N LEU A 46 -7.48 15.18 -12.27
CA LEU A 46 -6.52 14.17 -12.73
C LEU A 46 -6.98 13.43 -14.00
N GLY A 47 -8.21 13.67 -14.48
CA GLY A 47 -8.76 12.98 -15.64
C GLY A 47 -9.15 11.52 -15.37
N ILE A 48 -9.37 11.15 -14.10
CA ILE A 48 -9.80 9.79 -13.75
C ILE A 48 -11.25 9.58 -14.24
N PRO A 49 -11.50 8.61 -15.14
CA PRO A 49 -12.84 8.33 -15.62
C PRO A 49 -13.71 7.80 -14.47
N MET A 50 -15.00 8.19 -14.46
CA MET A 50 -15.96 7.76 -13.45
C MET A 50 -15.43 7.98 -12.01
N ALA A 51 -14.94 9.19 -11.71
CA ALA A 51 -14.34 9.52 -10.43
C ALA A 51 -15.25 9.24 -9.23
N ASP A 52 -16.57 9.34 -9.43
CA ASP A 52 -17.64 8.99 -8.49
C ASP A 52 -17.68 7.50 -8.12
N VAL A 53 -17.24 6.63 -9.04
CA VAL A 53 -17.10 5.19 -8.82
C VAL A 53 -15.69 4.83 -8.34
N VAL A 54 -14.65 5.47 -8.90
CA VAL A 54 -13.25 5.17 -8.57
C VAL A 54 -12.90 5.62 -7.15
N LEU A 55 -13.44 6.74 -6.67
CA LEU A 55 -13.19 7.22 -5.32
C LEU A 55 -13.62 6.23 -4.21
N PRO A 56 -14.87 5.73 -4.16
CA PRO A 56 -15.27 4.77 -3.14
C PRO A 56 -14.50 3.45 -3.25
N LEU A 57 -14.16 2.99 -4.47
CA LEU A 57 -13.28 1.83 -4.65
C LEU A 57 -11.87 2.06 -4.10
N THR A 58 -11.33 3.26 -4.31
CA THR A 58 -10.02 3.67 -3.77
C THR A 58 -10.05 3.66 -2.24
N ILE A 59 -11.10 4.24 -1.63
CA ILE A 59 -11.28 4.25 -0.17
C ILE A 59 -11.39 2.82 0.37
N ALA A 60 -12.20 1.97 -0.28
CA ALA A 60 -12.38 0.58 0.13
C ALA A 60 -11.07 -0.20 0.04
N LEU A 61 -10.26 0.04 -0.99
CA LEU A 61 -8.95 -0.59 -1.14
C LEU A 61 -7.95 -0.08 -0.11
N GLU A 62 -7.91 1.23 0.17
CA GLU A 62 -6.99 1.82 1.14
C GLU A 62 -7.31 1.40 2.58
N VAL A 63 -8.58 1.54 2.99
CA VAL A 63 -9.02 1.19 4.34
C VAL A 63 -9.09 -0.32 4.50
N GLY A 64 -9.80 -1.00 3.60
CA GLY A 64 -9.96 -2.45 3.64
C GLY A 64 -8.63 -3.17 3.44
N GLY A 65 -7.85 -2.81 2.42
CA GLY A 65 -6.53 -3.39 2.19
C GLY A 65 -5.56 -3.14 3.34
N GLY A 66 -5.54 -1.93 3.92
CA GLY A 66 -4.75 -1.62 5.10
C GLY A 66 -5.11 -2.50 6.31
N LEU A 67 -6.40 -2.64 6.61
CA LEU A 67 -6.89 -3.48 7.71
C LEU A 67 -6.57 -4.97 7.49
N LEU A 68 -6.78 -5.48 6.28
CA LEU A 68 -6.48 -6.86 5.93
C LEU A 68 -4.97 -7.15 6.01
N LEU A 69 -4.13 -6.19 5.62
CA LEU A 69 -2.68 -6.30 5.73
C LEU A 69 -2.23 -6.37 7.20
N VAL A 70 -2.80 -5.53 8.07
CA VAL A 70 -2.55 -5.58 9.52
C VAL A 70 -3.01 -6.90 10.13
N ALA A 71 -4.22 -7.35 9.78
CA ALA A 71 -4.77 -8.63 10.23
C ALA A 71 -3.96 -9.84 9.72
N GLY A 72 -3.11 -9.64 8.72
CA GLY A 72 -2.32 -10.71 8.13
C GLY A 72 -3.13 -11.67 7.27
N TRP A 73 -4.32 -11.26 6.84
CA TRP A 73 -5.20 -12.10 6.05
C TRP A 73 -4.78 -12.09 4.59
N ARG A 74 -4.48 -13.27 4.03
CA ARG A 74 -4.07 -13.45 2.62
C ARG A 74 -3.03 -12.41 2.16
N VAL A 75 -1.98 -12.20 2.97
CA VAL A 75 -0.96 -11.13 2.80
C VAL A 75 -0.46 -11.01 1.37
N GLN A 76 -0.20 -12.12 0.69
CA GLN A 76 0.26 -12.13 -0.70
C GLN A 76 -0.69 -11.37 -1.65
N TRP A 77 -1.99 -11.68 -1.58
CA TRP A 77 -3.00 -11.08 -2.46
C TRP A 77 -3.25 -9.61 -2.09
N VAL A 78 -3.32 -9.31 -0.79
CA VAL A 78 -3.52 -7.94 -0.30
C VAL A 78 -2.32 -7.06 -0.66
N ALA A 79 -1.09 -7.54 -0.48
CA ALA A 79 0.12 -6.84 -0.85
C ALA A 79 0.22 -6.62 -2.37
N ALA A 80 -0.17 -7.61 -3.18
CA ALA A 80 -0.19 -7.46 -4.64
C ALA A 80 -1.19 -6.38 -5.10
N ALA A 81 -2.40 -6.38 -4.54
CA ALA A 81 -3.41 -5.37 -4.84
C ALA A 81 -2.95 -3.96 -4.42
N LEU A 82 -2.40 -3.82 -3.20
CA LEU A 82 -1.88 -2.55 -2.70
C LEU A 82 -0.66 -2.09 -3.50
N ALA A 83 0.23 -2.99 -3.94
CA ALA A 83 1.38 -2.66 -4.78
C ALA A 83 0.93 -2.07 -6.12
N LEU A 84 -0.01 -2.74 -6.81
CA LEU A 84 -0.53 -2.26 -8.09
C LEU A 84 -1.21 -0.90 -7.95
N PHE A 85 -2.05 -0.75 -6.92
CA PHE A 85 -2.71 0.51 -6.60
C PHE A 85 -1.72 1.64 -6.29
N THR A 86 -0.69 1.34 -5.49
CA THR A 86 0.35 2.31 -5.10
C THR A 86 1.15 2.76 -6.30
N LEU A 87 1.48 1.82 -7.20
CA LEU A 87 2.16 2.12 -8.45
C LEU A 87 1.28 3.02 -9.33
N ALA A 88 0.01 2.66 -9.54
CA ALA A 88 -0.93 3.50 -10.29
C ALA A 88 -1.03 4.91 -9.70
N THR A 89 -1.14 5.03 -8.38
CA THR A 89 -1.19 6.32 -7.66
C THR A 89 0.08 7.15 -7.84
N ALA A 90 1.26 6.51 -7.86
CA ALA A 90 2.53 7.20 -8.12
C ALA A 90 2.53 7.88 -9.49
N PHE A 91 2.12 7.15 -10.54
CA PHE A 91 2.14 7.66 -11.91
C PHE A 91 1.00 8.63 -12.23
N THR A 92 -0.13 8.57 -11.53
CA THR A 92 -1.28 9.45 -11.78
C THR A 92 -1.30 10.68 -10.87
N ALA A 93 -1.26 10.48 -9.56
CA ALA A 93 -1.44 11.55 -8.58
C ALA A 93 -0.13 12.26 -8.21
N HIS A 94 1.01 11.63 -8.47
CA HIS A 94 2.34 12.14 -8.10
C HIS A 94 3.31 12.22 -9.29
N ALA A 95 2.77 12.58 -10.45
CA ALA A 95 3.51 12.81 -11.69
C ALA A 95 4.41 14.05 -11.58
N PHE A 96 5.54 13.93 -10.88
CA PHE A 96 6.47 15.03 -10.59
C PHE A 96 7.03 15.70 -11.85
N TRP A 97 7.10 14.98 -12.97
CA TRP A 97 7.51 15.48 -14.28
C TRP A 97 6.52 16.47 -14.91
N ALA A 98 5.27 16.49 -14.44
CA ALA A 98 4.23 17.42 -14.88
C ALA A 98 3.95 18.52 -13.84
N ALA A 99 4.70 18.54 -12.74
CA ALA A 99 4.53 19.51 -11.66
C ALA A 99 5.23 20.83 -11.99
N ASP A 100 4.66 21.94 -11.52
CA ASP A 100 5.36 23.22 -11.51
C ASP A 100 6.58 23.21 -10.56
N ALA A 101 7.43 24.23 -10.68
CA ALA A 101 8.65 24.34 -9.89
C ALA A 101 8.39 24.39 -8.36
N ALA A 102 7.25 24.93 -7.92
CA ALA A 102 6.90 25.03 -6.51
C ALA A 102 6.46 23.67 -5.93
N GLN A 103 5.86 22.81 -6.75
CA GLN A 103 5.34 21.50 -6.36
C GLN A 103 6.31 20.34 -6.66
N PHE A 104 7.31 20.54 -7.51
CA PHE A 104 8.23 19.49 -7.97
C PHE A 104 8.79 18.63 -6.84
N ALA A 105 9.41 19.24 -5.83
CA ALA A 105 10.03 18.51 -4.73
C ALA A 105 9.00 17.69 -3.92
N GLY A 106 7.81 18.25 -3.68
CA GLY A 106 6.73 17.56 -2.98
C GLY A 106 6.19 16.37 -3.76
N GLN A 107 6.02 16.51 -5.08
CA GLN A 107 5.56 15.42 -5.95
C GLN A 107 6.62 14.33 -6.10
N LEU A 108 7.89 14.70 -6.27
CA LEU A 108 8.99 13.75 -6.34
C LEU A 108 9.08 12.91 -5.06
N ASN A 109 8.97 13.54 -3.89
CA ASN A 109 9.01 12.81 -2.63
C ASN A 109 7.83 11.84 -2.47
N ASN A 110 6.61 12.24 -2.88
CA ASN A 110 5.45 11.34 -2.85
C ASN A 110 5.59 10.18 -3.85
N PHE A 111 6.12 10.45 -5.04
CA PHE A 111 6.43 9.43 -6.03
C PHE A 111 7.42 8.40 -5.48
N LEU A 112 8.57 8.86 -4.97
CA LEU A 112 9.62 7.99 -4.42
C LEU A 112 9.13 7.19 -3.21
N LYS A 113 8.33 7.80 -2.33
CA LYS A 113 7.66 7.10 -1.23
C LYS A 113 6.81 5.95 -1.75
N ASN A 114 5.99 6.17 -2.78
CA ASN A 114 5.15 5.13 -3.36
C ASN A 114 5.98 4.01 -4.02
N VAL A 115 7.06 4.35 -4.72
CA VAL A 115 7.99 3.37 -5.30
C VAL A 115 8.63 2.51 -4.19
N ALA A 116 9.09 3.13 -3.11
CA ALA A 116 9.64 2.41 -1.95
C ALA A 116 8.60 1.48 -1.30
N MET A 117 7.34 1.94 -1.20
CA MET A 117 6.23 1.13 -0.69
C MET A 117 5.95 -0.09 -1.56
N VAL A 118 5.98 0.06 -2.90
CA VAL A 118 5.88 -1.08 -3.83
C VAL A 118 7.00 -2.09 -3.57
N GLY A 119 8.24 -1.64 -3.36
CA GLY A 119 9.35 -2.51 -2.98
C GLY A 119 9.08 -3.30 -1.69
N GLY A 120 8.54 -2.64 -0.66
CA GLY A 120 8.11 -3.31 0.58
C GLY A 120 7.04 -4.39 0.35
N PHE A 121 6.08 -4.14 -0.56
CA PHE A 121 5.02 -5.09 -0.85
C PHE A 121 5.54 -6.31 -1.60
N LEU A 122 6.47 -6.11 -2.54
CA LEU A 122 7.15 -7.21 -3.24
C LEU A 122 7.91 -8.10 -2.25
N LEU A 123 8.55 -7.52 -1.23
CA LEU A 123 9.18 -8.31 -0.17
C LEU A 123 8.14 -9.13 0.62
N LEU A 124 6.99 -8.56 0.97
CA LEU A 124 5.91 -9.29 1.66
C LEU A 124 5.35 -10.45 0.81
N ILE A 125 5.20 -10.25 -0.50
CA ILE A 125 4.78 -11.28 -1.45
C ILE A 125 5.80 -12.42 -1.47
N ALA A 126 7.09 -12.11 -1.63
CA ALA A 126 8.17 -13.10 -1.67
C ALA A 126 8.25 -13.93 -0.38
N HIS A 127 8.04 -13.30 0.79
CA HIS A 127 8.03 -14.01 2.07
C HIS A 127 6.82 -14.93 2.23
N ALA A 128 5.63 -14.51 1.76
CA ALA A 128 4.42 -15.33 1.80
C ALA A 128 4.53 -16.59 0.90
N ASP A 129 5.17 -16.46 -0.26
CA ASP A 129 5.45 -17.58 -1.16
C ASP A 129 6.47 -18.57 -0.56
N GLY A 130 7.51 -18.06 0.10
CA GLY A 130 8.52 -18.89 0.79
C GLY A 130 7.91 -19.77 1.88
N ALA A 131 7.02 -19.22 2.71
CA ALA A 131 6.31 -19.96 3.75
C ALA A 131 5.41 -21.07 3.16
N THR A 132 4.71 -20.77 2.07
CA THR A 132 3.82 -21.73 1.39
C THR A 132 4.61 -22.88 0.76
N ARG A 133 5.78 -22.59 0.17
CA ARG A 133 6.67 -23.62 -0.41
C ARG A 133 7.27 -24.53 0.65
N GLN A 134 7.70 -23.99 1.79
CA GLN A 134 8.23 -24.80 2.90
C GLN A 134 7.17 -25.75 3.48
N ALA A 135 5.94 -25.29 3.62
CA ALA A 135 4.83 -26.14 4.09
C ALA A 135 4.51 -27.30 3.14
N ARG A 136 4.77 -27.16 1.83
CA ARG A 136 4.54 -28.22 0.82
C ARG A 136 5.72 -29.19 0.66
N ALA A 137 6.94 -28.78 1.02
CA ALA A 137 8.13 -29.61 0.89
C ALA A 137 8.39 -30.51 2.11
N GLY A 138 7.68 -30.29 3.22
CA GLY A 138 7.84 -31.02 4.48
C GLY A 138 6.70 -31.98 4.83
N GLY A 139 5.81 -32.30 3.88
CA GLY A 139 4.74 -33.30 4.03
C GLY A 139 4.80 -34.33 2.91
#